data_AF-A0A8J1LMX8-F1
#
_entry.id   AF-A0A8J1LMX8-F1
#
_cell.length_a   1.000
_cell.length_b   1.000
_cell.length_c   1.000
_cell.angle_alpha   90.00
_cell.angle_beta   90.00
_cell.angle_gamma   90.00
#
_symmetry.space_group_name_H-M   'P 1'
#
loop_
_entity.id
_entity.type
_entity.pdbx_description
1 polymer ?
#
loop_
_entity_poly.entity_id
_entity_poly.type
_entity_poly.pdbx_seq_one_letter_code
_entity_poly.pdbx_strand_id
1 'polypeptide(L)'
;MNCWCQRCQGPPQNGHRSTWILVLLVIIGSCMHPILKSIFSQIHSAITGSYISGSHSLVFVNCPNEQIAKEIARGILEKRLAASMNIMPRTSVLSIWDGEIEESTEILLIIRTNTFKISELFAYIR
;
A
#
# COMPACT_ATOMS: atom_id res chain seq x y z
N MET A 1 -10.09 27.02 -79.67
CA MET A 1 -11.38 27.19 -78.98
C MET A 1 -11.78 25.84 -78.40
N ASN A 2 -12.04 25.60 -77.12
CA ASN A 2 -12.05 26.40 -75.90
C ASN A 2 -11.81 25.44 -74.72
N CYS A 3 -11.27 26.01 -73.64
CA CYS A 3 -11.12 25.51 -72.27
C CYS A 3 -12.22 24.54 -71.78
N TRP A 4 -11.89 23.60 -70.90
CA TRP A 4 -11.93 23.81 -69.44
C TRP A 4 -11.41 22.60 -68.67
N CYS A 5 -10.50 22.91 -67.75
CA CYS A 5 -10.00 22.07 -66.68
C CYS A 5 -11.13 21.80 -65.68
N GLN A 6 -11.32 20.55 -65.25
CA GLN A 6 -12.00 20.28 -63.97
C GLN A 6 -11.46 19.01 -63.33
N ARG A 7 -10.41 19.23 -62.55
CA ARG A 7 -9.93 18.33 -61.50
C ARG A 7 -11.04 18.23 -60.44
N CYS A 8 -11.79 17.13 -60.42
CA CYS A 8 -12.71 16.85 -59.32
C CYS A 8 -11.91 16.56 -58.05
N GLN A 9 -11.76 17.56 -57.18
CA GLN A 9 -11.33 17.36 -55.81
C GLN A 9 -12.48 16.68 -55.05
N GLY A 10 -12.25 15.44 -54.60
CA GLY A 10 -13.18 14.77 -53.67
C GLY A 10 -13.28 15.54 -52.35
N PRO A 11 -14.42 15.47 -51.64
CA PRO A 11 -14.64 16.22 -50.42
C PRO A 11 -13.59 15.85 -49.35
N PRO A 12 -13.17 16.80 -48.50
CA PRO A 12 -12.12 16.56 -47.53
C PRO A 12 -12.55 15.52 -46.50
N GLN A 13 -11.82 14.41 -46.41
CA GLN A 13 -12.01 13.35 -45.40
C GLN A 13 -11.53 13.78 -43.99
N ASN A 14 -11.92 14.98 -43.55
CA ASN A 14 -11.48 15.55 -42.26
C ASN A 14 -12.38 15.14 -41.08
N GLY A 15 -13.55 14.53 -41.33
CA GLY A 15 -14.46 14.07 -40.27
C GLY A 15 -13.92 12.88 -39.48
N HIS A 16 -13.39 11.87 -40.17
CA HIS A 16 -12.95 10.62 -39.54
C HIS A 16 -11.75 10.84 -38.59
N ARG A 17 -10.75 11.65 -38.99
CA ARG A 17 -9.59 11.99 -38.15
C ARG A 17 -9.97 12.72 -36.86
N SER A 18 -10.97 13.60 -36.91
CA SER A 18 -11.46 14.33 -35.74
C SER A 18 -12.17 13.39 -34.74
N THR A 19 -12.97 12.44 -35.24
CA THR A 19 -13.65 11.45 -34.39
C THR A 19 -12.66 10.56 -33.63
N TRP A 20 -11.58 10.12 -34.28
CA TRP A 20 -10.54 9.31 -33.61
C TRP A 20 -9.80 10.06 -32.51
N ILE A 21 -9.55 11.37 -32.67
CA ILE A 21 -8.91 12.19 -31.64
C ILE A 21 -9.81 12.30 -30.41
N LEU A 22 -11.13 12.51 -30.58
CA LEU A 22 -12.08 12.60 -29.48
C LEU A 22 -12.21 11.27 -28.72
N VAL A 23 -12.26 10.14 -29.44
CA VAL A 23 -12.29 8.79 -28.84
C VAL A 23 -11.01 8.54 -28.03
N LEU A 24 -9.85 8.92 -28.56
CA LEU A 24 -8.57 8.77 -27.87
C LEU A 24 -8.52 9.56 -26.56
N LEU A 25 -9.02 10.80 -26.56
CA LEU A 25 -9.07 11.65 -25.36
C LEU A 25 -10.00 11.07 -24.28
N VAL A 26 -11.13 10.49 -24.68
CA VAL A 26 -12.06 9.82 -23.74
C VAL A 26 -11.42 8.57 -23.13
N ILE A 27 -10.71 7.76 -23.94
CA ILE A 27 -10.00 6.56 -23.46
C ILE A 27 -8.88 6.96 -22.48
N ILE A 28 -8.08 7.96 -22.82
CA ILE A 28 -7.01 8.46 -21.95
C ILE A 28 -7.61 9.04 -20.66
N GLY A 29 -8.66 9.84 -20.74
CA GLY A 29 -9.34 10.38 -19.57
C GLY A 29 -9.92 9.29 -18.66
N SER A 30 -10.54 8.26 -19.24
CA SER A 30 -11.05 7.09 -18.52
C SER A 30 -9.93 6.29 -17.84
N CYS A 31 -8.79 6.11 -18.53
CA CYS A 31 -7.63 5.41 -17.99
C CYS A 31 -6.93 6.20 -16.87
N MET A 32 -6.92 7.53 -16.93
CA MET A 32 -6.29 8.40 -15.93
C MET A 32 -7.19 8.68 -14.72
N HIS A 33 -8.51 8.50 -14.85
CA HIS A 33 -9.47 8.68 -13.77
C HIS A 33 -9.19 7.86 -12.48
N PRO A 34 -8.83 6.55 -12.52
CA PRO A 34 -8.48 5.81 -11.30
C PRO A 34 -7.24 6.38 -10.59
N ILE A 35 -6.24 6.85 -11.36
CA ILE A 35 -5.02 7.46 -10.80
C ILE A 35 -5.38 8.79 -10.14
N LEU A 36 -6.18 9.63 -10.81
CA LEU A 36 -6.62 10.91 -10.26
C LEU A 36 -7.43 10.72 -8.97
N LYS A 37 -8.31 9.71 -8.91
CA LYS A 37 -9.05 9.36 -7.69
C LYS A 37 -8.14 8.90 -6.56
N SER A 38 -7.11 8.10 -6.86
CA SER A 38 -6.13 7.66 -5.86
C SER A 38 -5.36 8.85 -5.28
N ILE A 39 -4.85 9.73 -6.14
CA ILE A 39 -4.13 10.94 -5.73
C ILE A 39 -5.04 11.85 -4.90
N PHE A 40 -6.28 12.08 -5.36
CA PHE A 40 -7.26 12.87 -4.61
C PHE A 40 -7.53 12.28 -3.22
N SER A 41 -7.69 10.96 -3.11
CA SER A 41 -7.91 10.30 -1.82
C SER A 41 -6.70 10.43 -0.89
N GLN A 42 -5.49 10.33 -1.41
CA GLN A 42 -4.26 10.51 -0.63
C GLN A 42 -4.11 11.96 -0.14
N ILE A 43 -4.36 12.94 -1.02
CA ILE A 43 -4.32 14.36 -0.66
C ILE A 43 -5.40 14.70 0.37
N HIS A 44 -6.64 14.24 0.14
CA HIS A 44 -7.74 14.46 1.08
C HIS A 44 -7.39 13.88 2.45
N SER A 45 -6.93 12.63 2.51
CA SER A 45 -6.47 12.01 3.76
C SER A 45 -5.35 12.79 4.44
N ALA A 46 -4.36 13.28 3.69
CA ALA A 46 -3.28 14.09 4.25
C ALA A 46 -3.77 15.41 4.87
N ILE A 47 -4.82 16.01 4.29
CA ILE A 47 -5.42 17.27 4.78
C ILE A 47 -6.37 17.03 5.95
N THR A 48 -7.25 16.03 5.85
CA THR A 48 -8.31 15.78 6.84
C THR A 48 -7.88 14.84 7.97
N GLY A 49 -6.70 14.23 7.87
CA GLY A 49 -6.27 13.16 8.78
C GLY A 49 -7.09 11.88 8.64
N SER A 50 -7.87 11.72 7.56
CA SER A 50 -8.69 10.52 7.36
C SER A 50 -7.81 9.30 7.10
N TYR A 51 -8.15 8.15 7.69
CA TYR A 51 -7.41 6.91 7.52
C TYR A 51 -7.45 6.37 6.08
N ILE A 52 -6.32 5.89 5.57
CA ILE A 52 -6.21 5.18 4.27
C ILE A 52 -6.08 3.69 4.56
N SER A 53 -6.95 2.87 3.95
CA SER A 53 -6.87 1.42 4.07
C SER A 53 -5.49 0.89 3.63
N GLY A 54 -4.87 0.04 4.45
CA GLY A 54 -3.55 -0.55 4.17
C GLY A 54 -2.35 0.31 4.56
N SER A 55 -2.56 1.53 5.10
CA SER A 55 -1.45 2.40 5.54
C SER A 55 -0.79 1.95 6.85
N HIS A 56 -1.51 1.23 7.70
CA HIS A 56 -1.05 0.75 9.00
C HIS A 56 -1.17 -0.77 9.08
N SER A 57 -0.32 -1.37 9.91
CA SER A 57 -0.26 -2.80 10.13
C SER A 57 -0.04 -3.13 11.60
N LEU A 58 -0.53 -4.31 11.99
CA LEU A 58 -0.29 -4.93 13.29
C LEU A 58 0.71 -6.07 13.10
N VAL A 59 1.78 -6.05 13.88
CA VAL A 59 2.81 -7.09 13.88
C VAL A 59 2.79 -7.80 15.21
N PHE A 60 2.78 -9.13 15.17
CA PHE A 60 2.83 -10.02 16.32
C PHE A 60 4.22 -10.63 16.42
N VAL A 61 4.86 -10.51 17.58
CA VAL A 61 6.20 -11.05 17.82
C VAL A 61 6.19 -11.80 19.14
N ASN A 62 6.56 -13.08 19.10
CA ASN A 62 6.73 -13.87 20.31
C ASN A 62 8.15 -13.69 20.84
N CYS A 63 8.27 -13.51 22.15
CA CYS A 63 9.53 -13.35 22.85
C CYS A 63 9.65 -14.42 23.95
N PRO A 64 10.84 -14.99 24.19
CA PRO A 64 11.02 -16.07 25.16
C PRO A 64 10.87 -15.62 26.62
N ASN A 65 11.07 -14.33 26.91
CA ASN A 65 10.85 -13.77 28.25
C ASN A 65 10.54 -12.27 28.22
N GLU A 66 10.10 -11.75 29.37
CA GLU A 66 9.65 -10.35 29.51
C GLU A 66 10.79 -9.35 29.39
N GLN A 67 12.00 -9.72 29.80
CA GLN A 67 13.17 -8.84 29.73
C GLN A 67 13.54 -8.55 28.27
N ILE A 68 13.63 -9.59 27.44
CA ILE A 68 13.89 -9.48 26.00
C ILE A 68 12.76 -8.71 25.31
N ALA A 69 11.50 -9.00 25.67
CA ALA A 69 10.36 -8.30 25.12
C ALA A 69 10.43 -6.77 25.38
N LYS A 70 10.80 -6.37 26.60
CA LYS A 70 10.98 -4.96 26.98
C LYS A 70 12.17 -4.30 26.28
N GLU A 71 13.27 -5.03 26.10
CA GLU A 71 14.45 -4.53 25.40
C GLU A 71 14.16 -4.27 23.91
N ILE A 72 13.55 -5.25 23.23
CA ILE A 72 13.09 -5.12 21.85
C ILE A 72 12.11 -3.94 21.74
N ALA A 73 11.17 -3.84 22.68
CA ALA A 73 10.18 -2.76 22.69
C ALA A 73 10.81 -1.37 22.75
N ARG A 74 11.78 -1.18 23.64
CA ARG A 74 12.49 0.10 23.78
C ARG A 74 13.24 0.44 22.50
N GLY A 75 14.00 -0.50 21.95
CA GLY A 75 14.77 -0.24 20.73
C GLY A 75 13.90 0.06 19.50
N ILE A 76 12.75 -0.60 19.35
CA ILE A 76 11.77 -0.31 18.29
C ILE A 76 11.23 1.12 18.42
N LEU A 77 10.87 1.54 19.63
CA LEU A 77 10.32 2.87 19.90
C LEU A 77 11.39 3.96 19.74
N GLU A 78 12.60 3.74 20.23
CA GLU A 78 13.74 4.66 20.09
C GLU A 78 14.08 4.91 18.63
N LYS A 79 14.09 3.86 17.81
CA LYS A 79 14.30 3.95 16.35
C LYS A 79 13.06 4.45 15.59
N ARG A 80 11.96 4.73 16.29
CA ARG A 80 10.67 5.16 15.71
C ARG A 80 10.14 4.19 14.64
N LEU A 81 10.39 2.90 14.80
CA LEU A 81 9.93 1.85 13.88
C LEU A 81 8.45 1.49 14.12
N ALA A 82 7.90 1.85 15.28
CA ALA A 82 6.49 1.72 15.63
C ALA A 82 6.01 2.97 16.39
N ALA A 83 4.70 3.20 16.40
CA ALA A 83 4.10 4.31 17.14
C ALA A 83 3.75 3.91 18.59
N SER A 84 3.26 2.68 18.76
CA SER A 84 2.95 2.10 20.07
C SER A 84 3.00 0.59 20.00
N MET A 85 3.09 -0.04 21.15
CA MET A 85 3.09 -1.49 21.26
C MET A 85 2.59 -1.93 22.63
N ASN A 86 1.95 -3.10 22.67
CA ASN A 86 1.46 -3.71 23.89
C ASN A 86 2.31 -4.95 24.19
N ILE A 87 2.70 -5.12 25.46
CA ILE A 87 3.37 -6.33 25.97
C ILE A 87 2.33 -7.14 26.71
N MET A 88 2.03 -8.33 26.21
CA MET A 88 1.09 -9.24 26.87
C MET A 88 1.76 -9.96 28.05
N PRO A 89 1.00 -10.38 29.06
CA PRO A 89 1.52 -11.23 30.10
C PRO A 89 1.99 -12.57 29.52
N ARG A 90 2.73 -13.30 30.36
CA ARG A 90 3.22 -14.65 30.07
C ARG A 90 2.06 -15.58 29.66
N THR A 91 2.16 -16.16 28.47
CA THR A 91 1.12 -16.98 27.86
C THR A 91 1.70 -18.34 27.45
N SER A 92 0.94 -19.42 27.66
CA SER A 92 1.29 -20.75 27.14
C SER A 92 1.08 -20.80 25.63
N VAL A 93 2.05 -21.32 24.90
CA VAL A 93 2.00 -21.53 23.45
C VAL A 93 2.16 -23.01 23.18
N LEU A 94 1.20 -23.60 22.48
CA LEU A 94 1.25 -24.98 22.02
C LEU A 94 1.81 -25.00 20.61
N SER A 95 2.85 -25.80 20.39
CA SER A 95 3.48 -25.97 19.08
C SER A 95 3.73 -27.46 18.80
N ILE A 96 3.83 -27.81 17.52
CA ILE A 96 4.17 -29.19 17.13
C ILE A 96 5.65 -29.21 16.77
N TRP A 97 6.41 -30.03 17.47
CA TRP A 97 7.83 -30.27 17.22
C TRP A 97 8.10 -31.77 17.23
N ASP A 98 8.77 -32.26 16.18
CA ASP A 98 9.05 -33.70 15.97
C ASP A 98 7.83 -34.63 16.10
N GLY A 99 6.64 -34.14 15.73
CA GLY A 99 5.39 -34.88 15.81
C GLY A 99 4.71 -34.87 17.19
N GLU A 100 5.35 -34.30 18.21
CA GLU A 100 4.81 -34.15 19.56
C GLU A 100 4.29 -32.74 19.80
N ILE A 101 3.30 -32.61 20.69
CA ILE A 101 2.79 -31.30 21.13
C ILE A 101 3.66 -30.82 22.27
N GLU A 102 4.38 -29.73 22.05
CA GLU A 102 5.19 -29.06 23.06
C GLU A 102 4.46 -27.81 23.57
N GLU A 103 4.36 -27.69 24.89
CA GLU A 103 3.89 -26.47 25.55
C GLU A 103 5.09 -25.63 25.98
N SER A 104 5.22 -24.45 25.39
CA SER A 104 6.21 -23.46 25.77
C SER A 104 5.54 -22.23 26.39
N THR A 105 6.34 -21.37 26.98
CA THR A 105 5.84 -20.14 27.61
C THR A 105 6.49 -18.94 26.96
N GLU A 106 5.69 -18.02 26.44
CA GLU A 106 6.15 -16.88 25.67
C GLU A 106 5.46 -15.58 26.09
N ILE A 107 6.08 -14.46 25.71
CA ILE A 107 5.54 -13.11 25.84
C ILE A 107 5.19 -12.62 24.44
N LEU A 108 3.92 -12.28 24.23
CA LEU A 108 3.45 -11.75 22.95
C LEU A 108 3.57 -10.22 22.92
N LEU A 109 4.30 -9.70 21.93
CA LEU A 109 4.32 -8.29 21.57
C LEU A 109 3.31 -8.01 20.46
N ILE A 110 2.49 -6.99 20.65
CA ILE A 110 1.55 -6.48 19.64
C ILE A 110 2.02 -5.08 19.23
N ILE A 111 2.55 -4.95 18.02
CA ILE A 111 3.21 -3.73 17.54
C ILE A 111 2.32 -3.04 16.51
N ARG A 112 2.04 -1.74 16.72
CA ARG A 112 1.31 -0.88 15.77
C ARG A 112 2.31 -0.04 14.98
N THR A 113 2.38 -0.28 13.68
CA THR A 113 3.31 0.44 12.80
C THR A 113 2.66 0.82 11.46
N ASN A 114 3.32 1.71 10.73
CA ASN A 114 2.97 1.97 9.34
C ASN A 114 3.44 0.82 8.46
N THR A 115 2.65 0.45 7.47
CA THR A 115 2.94 -0.68 6.57
C THR A 115 4.28 -0.51 5.86
N PHE A 116 4.67 0.71 5.51
CA PHE A 116 5.96 0.98 4.87
C PHE A 116 7.19 0.75 5.79
N LYS A 117 7.01 0.70 7.12
CA LYS A 117 8.10 0.45 8.09
C LYS A 117 8.28 -1.03 8.41
N ILE A 118 7.39 -1.91 7.93
CA ILE A 118 7.42 -3.34 8.23
C ILE A 118 8.77 -3.96 7.87
N SER A 119 9.32 -3.65 6.70
CA SER A 119 10.61 -4.22 6.26
C SER A 119 11.75 -3.84 7.20
N GLU A 120 11.79 -2.59 7.66
CA GLU A 120 12.83 -2.10 8.58
C GLU A 120 12.63 -2.67 9.99
N LEU A 121 11.38 -2.78 10.44
CA LEU A 121 11.00 -3.42 11.70
C LEU A 121 11.44 -4.89 11.74
N PHE A 122 11.18 -5.66 10.68
CA PHE A 122 11.63 -7.06 10.58
C PHE A 122 13.15 -7.18 10.55
N ALA A 123 13.84 -6.27 9.85
CA ALA A 123 15.30 -6.25 9.81
C ALA A 123 15.92 -5.95 11.18
N TYR A 124 15.22 -5.20 12.04
CA TYR A 124 15.67 -4.90 13.40
C TYR A 124 15.49 -6.08 14.38
N ILE A 125 14.41 -6.86 14.22
CA ILE A 125 14.08 -7.97 15.14
C ILE A 125 14.92 -9.23 14.84
N ARG A 126 15.32 -9.42 13.58
CA ARG A 126 16.08 -10.57 13.11
C ARG A 126 17.52 -10.56 13.60
#